data_AF-A0A060Z866-F1
#
_entry.id   AF-A0A060Z866-F1
#
_cell.length_a   1.000
_cell.length_b   1.000
_cell.length_c   1.000
_cell.angle_alpha   90.00
_cell.angle_beta   90.00
_cell.angle_gamma   90.00
#
_symmetry.space_group_name_H-M   'P 1'
#
loop_
_entity.id
_entity.type
_entity.pdbx_description
1 polymer ?
#
loop_
_entity_poly.entity_id
_entity_poly.type
_entity_poly.pdbx_seq_one_letter_code
_entity_poly.pdbx_strand_id
1 'polypeptide(L)'
;MQLAEAELLYIKEVEKLDGFGQESFAAKDTYTNDIFIGVSFIGVFVKHRNGRSIMHHRWKDIGNIAHNKSAITVEITSKDDTIMFHTVSVISNNGTGRLTGHG
;
A
#
# COMPACT_ATOMS: atom_id res chain seq x y z
N MET A 1 -12.83 -14.85 -32.41
CA MET A 1 -12.42 -14.79 -31.00
C MET A 1 -13.64 -15.06 -30.15
N GLN A 2 -13.61 -16.09 -29.31
CA GLN A 2 -14.69 -16.35 -28.35
C GLN A 2 -14.59 -15.36 -27.18
N LEU A 3 -15.69 -15.05 -26.49
CA LEU A 3 -15.68 -14.09 -25.37
C LEU A 3 -14.68 -14.49 -24.28
N ALA A 4 -14.70 -15.76 -23.87
CA ALA A 4 -13.77 -16.27 -22.85
C ALA A 4 -12.29 -16.16 -23.27
N GLU A 5 -12.01 -16.27 -24.57
CA GLU A 5 -10.66 -16.09 -25.11
C GLU A 5 -10.24 -14.63 -25.05
N ALA A 6 -11.16 -13.70 -25.38
CA ALA A 6 -10.92 -12.26 -25.25
C ALA A 6 -10.68 -11.84 -23.79
N GLU A 7 -11.48 -12.35 -22.85
CA GLU A 7 -11.34 -12.09 -21.41
C GLU A 7 -9.99 -12.58 -20.87
N LEU A 8 -9.59 -13.81 -21.22
CA LEU A 8 -8.31 -14.37 -20.81
C LEU A 8 -7.14 -13.56 -21.38
N LEU A 9 -7.20 -13.17 -22.65
CA LEU A 9 -6.15 -12.35 -23.28
C LEU A 9 -6.05 -10.98 -22.63
N TYR A 10 -7.18 -10.37 -22.26
CA TYR A 10 -7.19 -9.10 -21.54
C TYR A 10 -6.49 -9.23 -20.19
N ILE A 11 -6.86 -10.24 -19.38
CA ILE A 11 -6.24 -10.49 -18.06
C ILE A 11 -4.72 -10.71 -18.21
N LYS A 12 -4.32 -11.51 -19.21
CA LYS A 12 -2.89 -11.78 -19.50
C LYS A 12 -2.10 -10.55 -19.92
N GLU A 13 -2.76 -9.55 -20.48
CA GLU A 13 -2.06 -8.32 -20.87
C GLU A 13 -1.97 -7.35 -19.70
N VAL A 14 -3.04 -7.21 -18.91
CA VAL A 14 -3.03 -6.33 -17.74
C VAL A 14 -2.15 -6.86 -16.62
N GLU A 15 -1.97 -8.18 -16.49
CA GLU A 15 -1.09 -8.76 -15.46
C GLU A 15 0.40 -8.39 -15.63
N LYS A 16 0.79 -7.93 -16.84
CA LYS A 16 2.14 -7.47 -17.15
C LYS A 16 2.38 -6.00 -16.79
N LEU A 17 1.33 -5.25 -16.47
CA LEU A 17 1.42 -3.83 -16.17
C LEU A 17 2.02 -3.60 -14.78
N ASP A 18 2.85 -2.58 -14.66
CA ASP A 18 3.35 -2.14 -13.35
C ASP A 18 2.18 -1.76 -12.44
N GLY A 19 2.22 -2.21 -11.19
CA GLY A 19 1.14 -2.00 -10.23
C GLY A 19 -0.04 -2.97 -10.35
N PHE A 20 -0.07 -3.88 -11.32
CA PHE A 20 -1.15 -4.87 -11.38
C PHE A 20 -1.20 -5.71 -10.10
N GLY A 21 -2.39 -5.80 -9.50
CA GLY A 21 -2.60 -6.53 -8.25
C GLY A 21 -1.89 -5.91 -7.04
N GLN A 22 -1.52 -4.62 -7.11
CA GLN A 22 -0.93 -3.88 -6.01
C GLN A 22 -1.89 -2.83 -5.47
N GLU A 23 -2.01 -2.76 -4.15
CA GLU A 23 -2.71 -1.67 -3.45
C GLU A 23 -1.71 -0.93 -2.58
N SER A 24 -1.70 0.41 -2.60
CA SER A 24 -0.70 1.20 -1.88
C SER A 24 -1.30 2.41 -1.17
N PHE A 25 -0.79 2.71 0.02
CA PHE A 25 -1.25 3.77 0.90
C PHE A 25 -0.09 4.66 1.32
N ALA A 26 -0.34 5.97 1.39
CA ALA A 26 0.66 6.90 1.89
C ALA A 26 0.93 6.68 3.38
N ALA A 27 2.21 6.61 3.74
CA ALA A 27 2.67 6.41 5.10
C ALA A 27 3.98 7.18 5.33
N LYS A 28 4.42 7.19 6.58
CA LYS A 28 5.76 7.65 6.96
C LYS A 28 6.55 6.54 7.62
N ASP A 29 7.82 6.42 7.29
CA ASP A 29 8.72 5.54 8.03
C ASP A 29 9.06 6.13 9.42
N THR A 30 9.91 5.45 10.18
CA THR A 30 10.41 5.91 11.49
C THR A 30 11.28 7.17 11.40
N TYR A 31 11.82 7.49 10.22
CA TYR A 31 12.60 8.68 9.93
C TYR A 31 11.75 9.82 9.35
N THR A 32 10.43 9.70 9.36
CA THR A 32 9.43 10.66 8.86
C THR A 32 9.41 10.87 7.33
N ASN A 33 10.12 10.03 6.58
CA ASN A 33 10.14 10.08 5.12
C ASN A 33 8.78 9.67 4.55
N ASP A 34 8.35 10.38 3.49
CA ASP A 34 7.17 9.98 2.74
C ASP A 34 7.43 8.69 1.95
N ILE A 35 6.62 7.68 2.23
CA ILE A 35 6.65 6.37 1.58
C ILE A 35 5.23 5.94 1.21
N PHE A 36 5.16 4.91 0.39
CA PHE A 36 3.97 4.13 0.18
C PHE A 36 4.18 2.73 0.75
N ILE A 37 3.31 2.31 1.67
CA ILE A 37 3.18 0.90 2.02
C ILE A 37 2.21 0.28 1.04
N GLY A 38 2.57 -0.85 0.45
CA GLY A 38 1.70 -1.56 -0.46
C GLY A 38 1.61 -3.05 -0.17
N VAL A 39 0.54 -3.65 -0.68
CA VAL A 39 0.26 -5.07 -0.57
C VAL A 39 0.03 -5.64 -1.97
N SER A 40 0.47 -6.87 -2.16
CA SER A 40 0.33 -7.62 -3.41
C SER A 40 0.19 -9.12 -3.12
N PHE A 41 -0.08 -9.91 -4.15
CA PHE A 41 -0.06 -11.37 -4.04
C PHE A 41 1.28 -11.92 -3.49
N ILE A 42 2.40 -11.25 -3.75
CA ILE A 42 3.73 -11.70 -3.33
C ILE A 42 3.99 -11.42 -1.83
N GLY A 43 3.43 -10.32 -1.31
CA GLY A 43 3.76 -9.82 0.02
C GLY A 43 3.43 -8.35 0.22
N VAL A 44 3.95 -7.81 1.32
CA VAL A 44 3.96 -6.37 1.63
C VAL A 44 5.20 -5.74 1.01
N PHE A 45 5.10 -4.53 0.50
CA PHE A 45 6.23 -3.78 -0.02
C PHE A 45 6.22 -2.33 0.44
N VAL A 46 7.39 -1.70 0.39
CA VAL A 46 7.57 -0.28 0.70
C VAL A 46 8.18 0.39 -0.51
N LYS A 47 7.52 1.43 -1.03
CA LYS A 47 7.98 2.25 -2.16
C LYS A 47 8.28 3.67 -1.69
N HIS A 48 9.50 4.14 -1.90
CA HIS A 48 9.81 5.56 -1.66
C HIS A 48 9.14 6.45 -2.70
N ARG A 49 8.77 7.68 -2.32
CA ARG A 49 8.10 8.65 -3.21
C ARG A 49 8.91 9.02 -4.46
N ASN A 50 10.23 8.82 -4.42
CA ASN A 50 11.12 9.01 -5.57
C ASN A 50 11.08 7.84 -6.58
N GLY A 51 10.32 6.78 -6.30
CA GLY A 51 10.16 5.60 -7.16
C GLY A 51 11.39 4.69 -7.26
N ARG A 52 12.49 4.99 -6.54
CA ARG A 52 13.79 4.35 -6.76
C ARG A 52 14.03 3.06 -5.98
N SER A 53 13.28 2.83 -4.90
CA SER A 53 13.47 1.64 -4.06
C SER A 53 12.13 1.04 -3.69
N ILE A 54 11.99 -0.26 -4.00
CA ILE A 54 10.88 -1.11 -3.57
C ILE A 54 11.47 -2.24 -2.74
N MET A 55 11.17 -2.26 -1.45
CA MET A 55 11.55 -3.35 -0.56
C MET A 55 10.38 -4.31 -0.41
N HIS A 56 10.57 -5.59 -0.76
CA HIS A 56 9.53 -6.62 -0.65
C HIS A 56 9.75 -7.51 0.58
N HIS A 57 8.69 -7.70 1.36
CA HIS A 57 8.56 -8.67 2.43
C HIS A 57 7.55 -9.72 2.00
N ARG A 58 8.03 -10.93 1.67
CA ARG A 58 7.15 -12.01 1.20
C ARG A 58 6.30 -12.53 2.35
N TRP A 59 5.09 -13.00 2.04
CA TRP A 59 4.18 -13.56 3.04
C TRP A 59 4.81 -14.62 3.94
N LYS A 60 5.59 -15.54 3.37
CA LYS A 60 6.26 -16.60 4.13
C LYS A 60 7.29 -16.10 5.15
N ASP A 61 7.78 -14.88 4.98
CA ASP A 61 8.81 -14.27 5.82
C ASP A 61 8.17 -13.35 6.89
N ILE A 62 6.84 -13.11 6.83
CA ILE A 62 6.07 -12.28 7.75
C ILE A 62 5.38 -13.17 8.80
N GLY A 63 5.59 -12.88 10.08
CA GLY A 63 4.98 -13.63 11.19
C GLY A 63 3.64 -13.04 11.60
N ASN A 64 3.57 -11.72 11.68
CA ASN A 64 2.39 -11.00 12.14
C ASN A 64 2.33 -9.60 11.51
N ILE A 65 1.10 -9.11 11.32
CA ILE A 65 0.82 -7.73 10.95
C ILE A 65 -0.17 -7.17 11.96
N ALA A 66 0.28 -6.17 12.72
CA ALA A 66 -0.55 -5.46 13.68
C ALA A 66 -0.81 -4.03 13.20
N HIS A 67 -1.93 -3.45 13.62
CA HIS A 67 -2.23 -2.04 13.35
C HIS A 67 -2.89 -1.38 14.54
N ASN A 68 -2.71 -0.07 14.64
CA ASN A 68 -3.46 0.81 15.52
C ASN A 68 -3.91 2.05 14.73
N LYS A 69 -4.44 3.07 15.43
CA LYS A 69 -4.98 4.28 14.78
C LYS A 69 -3.98 5.05 13.93
N SER A 70 -2.69 5.03 14.28
CA SER A 70 -1.66 5.86 13.65
C SER A 70 -0.50 5.07 13.08
N ALA A 71 -0.48 3.74 13.23
CA ALA A 71 0.64 2.92 12.79
C ALA A 71 0.23 1.50 12.38
N ILE A 72 1.01 0.95 11.45
CA ILE A 72 1.03 -0.45 11.04
C ILE A 72 2.41 -1.01 11.40
N THR A 73 2.44 -2.21 11.95
CA THR A 73 3.64 -2.92 12.34
C THR A 73 3.69 -4.27 11.64
N VAL A 74 4.83 -4.61 11.05
CA VAL A 74 5.06 -5.87 10.33
C VAL A 74 6.23 -6.59 10.97
N GLU A 75 5.98 -7.75 11.55
CA GLU A 75 6.99 -8.62 12.17
C GLU A 75 7.56 -9.58 11.11
N ILE A 76 8.88 -9.58 10.95
CA ILE A 76 9.60 -10.39 9.98
C ILE A 76 10.28 -11.55 10.71
N THR A 77 9.64 -12.72 10.67
CA THR A 77 10.07 -13.93 11.38
C THR A 77 11.49 -14.35 11.02
N SER A 78 11.87 -14.18 9.75
CA SER A 78 13.19 -14.61 9.26
C SER A 78 14.36 -13.80 9.82
N LYS A 79 14.10 -12.61 10.37
CA LYS A 79 15.13 -11.66 10.81
C LYS A 79 15.01 -11.24 12.28
N ASP A 80 14.00 -11.73 12.99
CA ASP A 80 13.62 -11.24 14.31
C ASP A 80 13.53 -9.70 14.33
N ASP A 81 12.91 -9.16 13.28
CA ASP A 81 12.87 -7.74 12.98
C ASP A 81 11.42 -7.25 12.92
N THR A 82 11.20 -5.99 13.26
CA THR A 82 9.87 -5.37 13.29
C THR A 82 9.91 -4.03 12.61
N ILE A 83 9.12 -3.90 11.54
CA ILE A 83 9.06 -2.68 10.74
C ILE A 83 7.79 -1.92 11.11
N MET A 84 7.93 -0.64 11.42
CA MET A 84 6.82 0.23 11.79
C MET A 84 6.61 1.34 10.76
N PHE A 85 5.35 1.55 10.41
CA PHE A 85 4.90 2.56 9.46
C PHE A 85 3.84 3.43 10.12
N HIS A 86 3.99 4.75 10.05
CA HIS A 86 2.99 5.69 10.52
C HIS A 86 1.96 5.95 9.43
N THR A 87 0.69 5.67 9.71
CA THR A 87 -0.40 5.90 8.76
C THR A 87 -0.76 7.38 8.74
N VAL A 88 -0.97 7.92 7.54
CA VAL A 88 -1.53 9.27 7.41
C VAL A 88 -3.04 9.15 7.59
N SER A 89 -3.60 9.72 8.66
CA SER A 89 -5.04 9.64 8.93
C SER A 89 -5.85 10.17 7.74
N VAL A 90 -6.68 9.31 7.16
CA VAL A 90 -7.66 9.69 6.11
C VAL A 90 -8.96 10.28 6.69
N ILE A 91 -9.09 10.36 8.02
CA ILE A 91 -10.19 11.04 8.70
C ILE A 91 -9.87 12.49 9.04
N SER A 92 -9.78 13.34 8.01
CA SER A 92 -10.20 14.75 8.13
C SER A 92 -10.87 15.20 6.84
N ASN A 93 -11.90 14.48 6.38
CA ASN A 93 -12.82 15.05 5.40
C ASN A 93 -14.25 14.57 5.62
N ASN A 94 -14.81 14.90 6.79
CA ASN A 94 -16.26 14.95 6.97
C ASN A 94 -16.65 16.38 7.40
N GLY A 95 -16.91 17.22 6.39
CA GLY A 95 -17.88 18.32 6.45
C GLY A 95 -17.58 19.53 7.35
N THR A 96 -17.10 20.62 6.75
CA THR A 96 -17.63 22.00 6.98
C THR A 96 -17.10 22.98 5.93
N GLY A 97 -17.36 22.66 4.66
CA GLY A 97 -17.52 23.70 3.65
C GLY A 97 -18.85 24.42 3.88
N ARG A 98 -18.97 25.20 4.96
CA ARG A 98 -20.12 26.07 5.16
C ARG A 98 -19.91 27.30 4.29
N LEU A 99 -20.54 27.30 3.12
CA LEU A 99 -20.76 28.48 2.30
C LEU A 99 -21.26 29.61 3.20
N THR A 100 -20.38 30.58 3.47
CA THR A 100 -20.78 31.91 3.92
C THR A 100 -20.35 32.87 2.81
N GLY A 101 -21.05 32.75 1.68
CA GLY A 101 -21.09 33.76 0.64
C GLY A 101 -22.33 34.61 0.84
N HIS A 102 -22.09 35.88 1.13
CA HIS A 102 -22.92 37.07 0.97
C HIS A 102 -24.41 36.91 0.59
N GLY A 103 -25.25 37.49 1.46
CA GLY A 103 -26.57 38.04 1.19
C GLY A 103 -26.83 39.15 2.20
#